data_AF-A0A957VJI8-F1
#
_entry.id   AF-A0A957VJI8-F1
#
_cell.length_a   1.000
_cell.length_b   1.000
_cell.length_c   1.000
_cell.angle_alpha   90.00
_cell.angle_beta   90.00
_cell.angle_gamma   90.00
#
_symmetry.space_group_name_H-M   'P 1'
#
loop_
_entity.id
_entity.type
_entity.pdbx_description
1 polymer ?
#
loop_
_entity_poly.entity_id
_entity_poly.type
_entity_poly.pdbx_seq_one_letter_code
_entity_poly.pdbx_strand_id
1 'polypeptide(L)'
;MSVMSMSSRVKAFIAYLFLAVGGIVILAISRDDRYASFHARQSVAITLVTIIGSAVLMAGCYLIAMIPGVGAVLATAAFALVICLLLAMLYAWIMGMINALRSNYVPAPFVGGVAARWLRTSS
;
A
#
# COMPACT_ATOMS: atom_id res chain seq x y z
N MET A 1 -1.09 19.36 -20.14
CA MET A 1 -0.59 18.18 -19.41
C MET A 1 0.92 18.22 -19.44
N SER A 2 1.61 18.32 -18.31
CA SER A 2 3.08 18.22 -18.30
C SER A 2 3.48 16.78 -18.62
N VAL A 3 4.12 16.56 -19.76
CA VAL A 3 4.69 15.24 -20.09
C VAL A 3 5.75 14.94 -19.03
N MET A 4 5.54 13.91 -18.21
CA MET A 4 6.53 13.57 -17.19
C MET A 4 7.74 12.90 -17.81
N SER A 5 8.90 13.25 -17.27
CA SER A 5 10.16 12.68 -17.72
C SER A 5 10.14 11.14 -17.56
N MET A 6 10.89 10.45 -18.41
CA MET A 6 11.07 9.00 -18.26
C MET A 6 11.72 8.68 -16.90
N SER A 7 12.66 9.52 -16.45
CA SER A 7 13.32 9.38 -15.14
C SER A 7 12.32 9.38 -13.98
N SER A 8 11.37 10.32 -13.98
CA SER A 8 10.32 10.40 -12.96
C SER A 8 9.45 9.14 -12.90
N ARG A 9 9.09 8.60 -14.07
CA ARG A 9 8.31 7.35 -14.17
C ARG A 9 9.08 6.14 -13.66
N VAL A 10 10.35 6.02 -14.02
CA VAL A 10 11.22 4.92 -13.56
C VAL A 10 11.42 5.00 -12.05
N LYS A 11 11.68 6.18 -11.49
CA LYS A 11 11.76 6.40 -10.04
C LYS A 11 10.47 5.99 -9.33
N ALA A 12 9.32 6.43 -9.84
CA ALA A 12 8.02 6.05 -9.31
C ALA A 12 7.77 4.53 -9.36
N PHE A 13 8.19 3.85 -10.43
CA PHE A 13 8.09 2.40 -10.54
C PHE A 13 9.01 1.66 -9.56
N ILE A 14 10.27 2.09 -9.44
CA ILE A 14 11.25 1.55 -8.47
C ILE A 14 10.72 1.67 -7.04
N ALA A 15 9.99 2.76 -6.76
CA ALA A 15 9.37 2.96 -5.46
C ALA A 15 8.40 1.84 -5.07
N TYR A 16 7.74 1.20 -6.03
CA TYR A 16 6.90 0.02 -5.80
C TYR A 16 7.67 -1.30 -5.88
N LEU A 17 8.65 -1.41 -6.78
CA LEU A 17 9.38 -2.66 -7.03
C LEU A 17 9.99 -3.26 -5.76
N PHE A 18 10.53 -2.39 -4.89
CA PHE A 18 11.11 -2.78 -3.60
C PHE A 18 10.22 -2.40 -2.40
N LEU A 19 8.90 -2.29 -2.61
CA LEU A 19 7.91 -2.02 -1.57
C LEU A 19 8.29 -0.79 -0.73
N ALA A 20 8.11 -0.84 0.59
CA ALA A 20 8.47 0.26 1.49
C ALA A 20 9.94 0.69 1.37
N VAL A 21 10.89 -0.23 1.16
CA VAL A 21 12.31 0.12 1.06
C VAL A 21 12.55 0.98 -0.18
N GLY A 22 12.00 0.56 -1.32
CA GLY A 22 12.04 1.36 -2.56
C GLY A 22 11.40 2.72 -2.36
N GLY A 23 10.22 2.77 -1.76
CA GLY A 23 9.53 4.02 -1.46
C GLY A 23 10.33 4.98 -0.56
N ILE A 24 10.93 4.48 0.52
CA ILE A 24 11.74 5.28 1.44
C ILE A 24 12.97 5.85 0.72
N VAL A 25 13.69 5.01 -0.03
CA VAL A 25 14.86 5.44 -0.80
C VAL A 25 14.48 6.53 -1.81
N ILE A 26 13.41 6.34 -2.58
CA ILE A 26 12.95 7.32 -3.56
C ILE A 26 12.51 8.63 -2.88
N LEU A 27 11.87 8.59 -1.71
CA LEU A 27 11.53 9.78 -0.94
C LEU A 27 12.76 10.54 -0.44
N ALA A 28 13.84 9.83 -0.11
CA ALA A 28 15.08 10.46 0.33
C ALA A 28 15.78 11.19 -0.83
N ILE A 29 15.84 10.57 -2.02
CA ILE A 29 16.66 11.06 -3.15
C ILE A 29 15.89 11.90 -4.19
N SER A 30 14.56 11.85 -4.22
CA SER A 30 13.74 12.53 -5.25
C SER A 30 12.75 13.53 -4.64
N ARG A 31 13.24 14.37 -3.71
CA ARG A 31 12.43 15.34 -2.95
C ARG A 31 11.84 16.46 -3.81
N ASP A 32 12.50 16.79 -4.91
CA ASP A 32 12.10 17.78 -5.92
C ASP A 32 11.09 17.22 -6.95
N ASP A 33 11.09 15.90 -7.14
CA ASP A 33 10.17 15.20 -8.03
C ASP A 33 8.87 14.85 -7.31
N ARG A 34 7.86 15.73 -7.49
CA ARG A 34 6.52 15.55 -6.90
C ARG A 34 5.84 14.25 -7.36
N TYR A 35 6.11 13.77 -8.57
CA TYR A 35 5.51 12.53 -9.08
C TYR A 35 6.12 11.30 -8.42
N ALA A 36 7.45 11.22 -8.43
CA ALA A 36 8.16 10.12 -7.77
C ALA A 36 7.84 10.09 -6.26
N SER A 37 7.80 11.26 -5.62
CA SER A 37 7.44 11.40 -4.20
C SER A 37 6.00 10.94 -3.90
N PHE A 38 5.03 11.21 -4.78
CA PHE A 38 3.66 10.73 -4.61
C PHE A 38 3.59 9.20 -4.59
N HIS A 39 4.12 8.56 -5.64
CA HIS A 39 4.12 7.10 -5.75
C HIS A 39 4.95 6.43 -4.65
N ALA A 40 6.03 7.06 -4.22
CA ALA A 40 6.85 6.56 -3.13
C ALA A 40 6.13 6.58 -1.78
N ARG A 41 5.42 7.66 -1.42
CA ARG A 41 4.56 7.70 -0.22
C ARG A 41 3.47 6.63 -0.29
N GLN A 42 2.86 6.47 -1.46
CA GLN A 42 1.81 5.47 -1.67
C GLN A 42 2.33 4.04 -1.53
N SER A 43 3.53 3.73 -2.06
CA SER A 43 4.17 2.42 -1.90
C SER A 43 4.46 2.10 -0.42
N VAL A 44 5.01 3.06 0.32
CA VAL A 44 5.24 2.93 1.76
C VAL A 44 3.92 2.70 2.50
N ALA A 45 2.88 3.48 2.20
CA ALA A 45 1.58 3.35 2.84
C ALA A 45 0.93 1.97 2.56
N ILE A 46 0.92 1.50 1.31
CA ILE A 46 0.41 0.16 0.96
C ILE A 46 1.15 -0.90 1.75
N THR A 47 2.48 -0.81 1.81
CA THR A 47 3.31 -1.81 2.51
C THR A 47 3.04 -1.81 4.01
N LEU A 48 2.99 -0.64 4.64
CA LEU A 48 2.69 -0.52 6.07
C LEU A 48 1.29 -1.02 6.42
N VAL A 49 0.27 -0.65 5.63
CA VAL A 49 -1.10 -1.14 5.81
C VAL A 49 -1.16 -2.65 5.66
N THR A 50 -0.43 -3.22 4.69
CA THR A 50 -0.36 -4.67 4.49
C THR A 50 0.23 -5.37 5.71
N ILE A 51 1.38 -4.90 6.19
CA ILE A 51 2.08 -5.51 7.34
C ILE A 51 1.23 -5.39 8.61
N ILE A 52 0.81 -4.17 8.95
CA ILE A 52 0.07 -3.91 10.19
C ILE A 52 -1.31 -4.58 10.14
N GLY A 53 -2.04 -4.43 9.04
CA GLY A 53 -3.36 -5.01 8.88
C GLY A 53 -3.34 -6.54 8.94
N SER A 54 -2.35 -7.18 8.31
CA SER A 54 -2.21 -8.64 8.37
C SER A 54 -1.85 -9.11 9.78
N ALA A 55 -0.92 -8.41 10.46
CA ALA A 55 -0.55 -8.73 11.84
C ALA A 55 -1.74 -8.63 12.81
N VAL A 56 -2.55 -7.57 12.69
CA VAL A 56 -3.76 -7.38 13.52
C VAL A 56 -4.78 -8.48 13.25
N LEU A 57 -5.07 -8.80 11.99
CA LEU A 57 -6.03 -9.86 11.65
C LEU A 57 -5.55 -11.24 12.10
N MET A 58 -4.26 -11.54 11.94
CA MET A 58 -3.67 -12.80 12.40
C MET A 58 -3.72 -12.94 13.91
N ALA A 59 -3.41 -11.87 14.65
CA ALA A 59 -3.55 -11.86 16.11
C ALA A 59 -5.02 -12.09 16.53
N GLY A 60 -5.97 -11.47 15.84
CA GLY A 60 -7.40 -11.72 16.06
C GLY A 60 -7.80 -13.19 15.80
N CYS A 61 -7.34 -13.78 14.69
CA CYS A 61 -7.58 -15.20 14.38
C CYS A 61 -6.99 -16.11 15.48
N TYR A 62 -5.79 -15.81 15.96
CA TYR A 62 -5.15 -16.56 17.05
C TYR A 62 -5.99 -16.51 18.34
N LEU A 63 -6.48 -15.33 18.73
CA LEU A 63 -7.33 -15.17 19.92
C LEU A 63 -8.66 -15.93 19.77
N ILE A 64 -9.29 -15.89 18.59
CA ILE A 64 -10.51 -16.65 18.30
C ILE A 64 -10.26 -18.15 18.41
N ALA A 65 -9.11 -18.63 17.93
CA ALA A 65 -8.75 -20.06 17.99
C ALA A 65 -8.64 -20.59 19.43
N MET A 66 -8.41 -19.73 20.42
CA MET A 66 -8.34 -20.12 21.84
C MET A 66 -9.71 -20.41 22.47
N ILE A 67 -10.82 -20.10 21.78
CA ILE A 67 -12.17 -20.38 22.28
C ILE A 67 -12.43 -21.90 22.24
N PRO A 68 -12.68 -22.56 23.39
CA PRO A 68 -12.94 -23.99 23.42
C PRO A 68 -14.17 -24.37 22.59
N GLY A 69 -14.10 -25.52 21.92
CA GLY A 69 -15.19 -26.09 21.12
C GLY A 69 -15.31 -25.50 19.71
N VAL A 70 -15.46 -24.18 19.58
CA VAL A 70 -15.76 -23.52 18.29
C VAL A 70 -14.62 -22.68 17.70
N GLY A 71 -13.59 -22.35 18.49
CA GLY A 71 -12.57 -21.38 18.13
C GLY A 71 -11.82 -21.72 16.84
N ALA A 72 -11.46 -22.98 16.64
CA ALA A 72 -10.74 -23.42 15.43
C ALA A 72 -11.56 -23.16 14.16
N VAL A 73 -12.85 -23.50 14.16
CA VAL A 73 -13.75 -23.29 13.00
C VAL A 73 -13.93 -21.81 12.71
N LEU A 74 -14.16 -21.00 13.76
CA LEU A 74 -14.30 -19.55 13.62
C LEU A 74 -13.01 -18.89 13.15
N ALA A 75 -11.84 -19.33 13.62
CA ALA A 75 -10.55 -18.82 13.20
C ALA A 75 -10.25 -19.15 11.73
N THR A 76 -10.59 -20.35 11.26
CA THR A 76 -10.46 -20.71 9.83
C THR A 76 -11.37 -19.83 8.96
N ALA A 77 -12.61 -19.58 9.38
CA ALA A 77 -13.50 -18.68 8.65
C ALA A 77 -12.97 -17.23 8.66
N ALA A 78 -12.47 -16.74 9.80
CA ALA A 78 -11.90 -15.40 9.93
C ALA A 78 -10.61 -15.22 9.10
N PHE A 79 -9.85 -16.30 8.87
CA PHE A 79 -8.65 -16.26 8.03
C PHE A 79 -8.94 -15.83 6.58
N ALA A 80 -10.17 -16.02 6.09
CA ALA A 80 -10.59 -15.49 4.80
C ALA A 80 -10.41 -13.96 4.70
N LEU A 81 -10.56 -13.23 5.82
CA LEU A 81 -10.33 -11.78 5.87
C LEU A 81 -8.85 -11.41 5.63
N VAL A 82 -7.93 -12.23 6.11
CA VAL A 82 -6.48 -12.06 5.85
C VAL A 82 -6.22 -12.21 4.35
N ILE A 83 -6.81 -13.24 3.73
CA ILE A 83 -6.68 -13.47 2.28
C ILE A 83 -7.27 -12.29 1.49
N CYS A 84 -8.46 -11.81 1.85
CA CYS A 84 -9.07 -10.65 1.20
C CYS A 84 -8.20 -9.40 1.31
N LEU A 85 -7.61 -9.13 2.47
CA LEU A 85 -6.69 -8.01 2.66
C LEU A 85 -5.46 -8.15 1.74
N LEU A 86 -4.82 -9.32 1.73
CA LEU A 86 -3.63 -9.57 0.91
C LEU A 86 -3.93 -9.41 -0.60
N LEU A 87 -5.07 -9.91 -1.07
CA LEU A 87 -5.48 -9.73 -2.47
C LEU A 87 -5.76 -8.27 -2.81
N ALA A 88 -6.44 -7.53 -1.92
CA ALA A 88 -6.69 -6.11 -2.11
C ALA A 88 -5.38 -5.30 -2.17
N MET A 89 -4.41 -5.65 -1.32
CA MET A 89 -3.10 -5.01 -1.29
C MET A 89 -2.24 -5.38 -2.51
N LEU A 90 -2.28 -6.65 -2.95
CA LEU A 90 -1.64 -7.09 -4.19
C LEU A 90 -2.19 -6.31 -5.39
N TYR A 91 -3.51 -6.16 -5.47
CA TYR A 91 -4.16 -5.34 -6.50
C TYR A 91 -3.70 -3.88 -6.44
N ALA A 92 -3.68 -3.25 -5.26
CA ALA A 92 -3.23 -1.89 -5.08
C ALA A 92 -1.76 -1.68 -5.48
N TRP A 93 -0.89 -2.66 -5.19
CA TRP A 93 0.52 -2.65 -5.54
C TRP A 93 0.72 -2.73 -7.07
N ILE A 94 0.05 -3.67 -7.74
CA ILE A 94 0.11 -3.81 -9.20
C ILE A 94 -0.44 -2.55 -9.88
N MET A 95 -1.59 -2.04 -9.45
CA MET A 95 -2.17 -0.81 -9.99
C MET A 95 -1.26 0.40 -9.76
N GLY A 96 -0.56 0.46 -8.61
CA GLY A 96 0.45 1.46 -8.34
C GLY A 96 1.57 1.47 -9.39
N MET A 97 2.13 0.29 -9.70
CA MET A 97 3.16 0.13 -10.74
C MET A 97 2.66 0.53 -12.13
N ILE A 98 1.46 0.07 -12.51
CA ILE A 98 0.86 0.40 -13.81
C ILE A 98 0.66 1.91 -13.95
N ASN A 99 0.11 2.55 -12.91
CA ASN A 99 -0.13 3.99 -12.90
C ASN A 99 1.17 4.79 -12.91
N ALA A 100 2.21 4.32 -12.20
CA ALA A 100 3.54 4.92 -12.20
C ALA A 100 4.13 4.98 -13.63
N LEU A 101 3.96 3.92 -14.43
CA LEU A 101 4.43 3.87 -15.82
C LEU A 101 3.54 4.71 -16.77
N ARG A 102 2.23 4.77 -16.50
CA ARG A 102 1.24 5.49 -17.31
C ARG A 102 1.14 7.00 -17.03
N SER A 103 2.00 7.55 -16.19
CA SER A 103 1.99 8.97 -15.85
C SER A 103 0.77 9.44 -15.03
N ASN A 104 0.18 8.56 -14.21
CA ASN A 104 -1.11 8.81 -13.57
C ASN A 104 -1.00 8.95 -12.04
N TYR A 105 -1.47 10.08 -11.50
CA TYR A 105 -1.65 10.31 -10.06
C TYR A 105 -2.94 9.66 -9.55
N VAL A 106 -3.01 8.34 -9.61
CA VAL A 106 -4.17 7.60 -9.10
C VAL A 106 -3.84 7.07 -7.71
N PRO A 107 -4.51 7.59 -6.66
CA PRO A 107 -4.31 7.10 -5.31
C PRO A 107 -4.78 5.65 -5.21
N ALA A 108 -4.09 4.85 -4.40
CA ALA A 108 -4.43 3.45 -4.21
C ALA A 108 -5.86 3.32 -3.66
N PRO A 109 -6.65 2.37 -4.18
CA PRO A 109 -7.96 2.09 -3.60
C PRO A 109 -7.81 1.71 -2.12
N PHE A 110 -8.78 2.10 -1.29
CA PHE A 110 -8.83 1.91 0.17
C PHE A 110 -7.81 2.70 1.01
N VAL A 111 -6.59 2.95 0.52
CA VAL A 111 -5.55 3.74 1.21
C VAL A 111 -5.62 5.24 0.84
N GLY A 112 -6.13 5.54 -0.35
CA GLY A 112 -6.21 6.89 -0.91
C GLY A 112 -7.13 7.85 -0.15
N GLY A 113 -8.22 7.35 0.45
CA GLY A 113 -9.15 8.17 1.25
C GLY A 113 -8.58 8.64 2.58
N VAL A 114 -7.56 7.96 3.11
CA VAL A 114 -6.81 8.42 4.29
C VAL A 114 -5.76 9.44 3.83
N ALA A 115 -4.95 9.13 2.81
CA ALA A 115 -3.91 10.03 2.29
C ALA A 115 -4.45 11.36 1.73
N ALA A 116 -5.63 11.37 1.09
CA ALA A 116 -6.28 12.57 0.57
C ALA A 116 -6.82 13.52 1.66
N ARG A 117 -6.97 13.04 2.90
CA ARG A 117 -7.27 13.89 4.06
C ARG A 117 -6.01 14.58 4.58
N TRP A 118 -4.87 13.89 4.62
CA TRP A 118 -3.59 14.45 5.05
C TRP A 118 -3.05 15.56 4.13
N LEU A 119 -3.29 15.48 2.82
CA LEU A 119 -2.82 16.48 1.85
C LEU A 119 -3.68 17.76 1.81
N ARG A 120 -4.91 17.73 2.36
CA ARG A 120 -5.82 18.88 2.37
C ARG A 120 -5.59 19.83 3.55
N THR A 121 -4.85 19.38 4.57
CA THR A 121 -4.56 20.16 5.79
C THR A 121 -3.20 20.86 5.76
N SER A 122 -2.41 20.68 4.69
CA SER A 122 -1.07 21.28 4.55
C SER A 122 -0.99 22.32 3.42
N SER A 123 -2.13 22.86 2.99
CA SER A 123 -2.29 23.98 2.05
C SER A 123 -3.04 25.10 2.74
#